data_AF-A0A822FM66-F1
#
_entry.id   AF-A0A822FM66-F1
#
_cell.length_a   1.000
_cell.length_b   1.000
_cell.length_c   1.000
_cell.angle_alpha   90.00
_cell.angle_beta   90.00
_cell.angle_gamma   90.00
#
_symmetry.space_group_name_H-M   'P 1'
#
loop_
_entity.id
_entity.type
_entity.pdbx_description
1 polymer ?
#
loop_
_entity_poly.entity_id
_entity_poly.type
_entity_poly.pdbx_seq_one_letter_code
_entity_poly.pdbx_strand_id
1 'polypeptide(L)'
;SFDLGKSPSRSLVKGLARSTNGRFVFVPPNSNVDIYVGEQLQRALQPCITNIHVNWNLGVDVQTAPKQSPPVYLNDRLIVYALTNDKTIPFDHNSFVELQIEPNHRSLGVAKVNQIPSVTDNETIARLAAKALILELQHAKLPSSTAKKEKTGSTQARFQNVIASDEEKMEVVSDEQTAQQRIIEL
;
A
#
# COMPACT_ATOMS: atom_id res chain seq x y z
N SER A 1 8.04 7.94 -13.45
CA SER A 1 8.16 9.30 -12.89
C SER A 1 9.63 9.64 -12.69
N PHE A 2 9.99 10.92 -12.81
CA PHE A 2 11.35 11.40 -12.60
C PHE A 2 11.39 12.36 -11.41
N ASP A 3 12.50 12.31 -10.70
CA ASP A 3 12.86 13.27 -9.67
C ASP A 3 14.22 13.88 -10.05
N LEU A 4 14.34 15.20 -9.98
CA LEU A 4 15.53 15.96 -10.37
C LEU A 4 16.16 16.62 -9.13
N GLY A 5 17.36 16.15 -8.75
CA GLY A 5 18.17 16.79 -7.73
C GLY A 5 17.68 16.54 -6.29
N LYS A 6 17.66 17.60 -5.47
CA LYS A 6 17.39 17.53 -4.01
C LYS A 6 16.01 18.04 -3.60
N SER A 7 15.23 18.63 -4.51
CA SER A 7 14.03 19.40 -4.17
C SER A 7 12.75 18.55 -4.05
N PRO A 8 12.46 17.60 -4.96
CA PRO A 8 11.19 16.87 -4.91
C PRO A 8 11.09 15.85 -3.78
N SER A 9 9.86 15.62 -3.32
CA SER A 9 9.56 14.61 -2.30
C SER A 9 9.71 13.21 -2.89
N ARG A 10 10.77 12.50 -2.47
CA ARG A 10 11.01 11.10 -2.89
C ARG A 10 9.84 10.18 -2.57
N SER A 11 9.15 10.42 -1.46
CA SER A 11 7.98 9.64 -1.04
C SER A 11 6.82 9.82 -2.02
N LEU A 12 6.61 11.04 -2.52
CA LEU A 12 5.57 11.34 -3.51
C LEU A 12 5.88 10.66 -4.85
N VAL A 13 7.12 10.79 -5.35
CA VAL A 13 7.53 10.22 -6.64
C VAL A 13 7.41 8.69 -6.63
N LYS A 14 7.81 8.05 -5.52
CA LYS A 14 7.61 6.61 -5.29
C LYS A 14 6.13 6.24 -5.22
N GLY A 15 5.34 7.01 -4.48
CA GLY A 15 3.89 6.80 -4.36
C GLY A 15 3.19 6.87 -5.71
N LEU A 16 3.50 7.88 -6.52
CA LEU A 16 2.94 8.06 -7.86
C LEU A 16 3.28 6.88 -8.78
N ALA A 17 4.56 6.50 -8.85
CA ALA A 17 4.98 5.36 -9.66
C ALA A 17 4.27 4.06 -9.26
N ARG A 18 4.12 3.81 -7.95
CA ARG A 18 3.42 2.61 -7.47
C ARG A 18 1.93 2.66 -7.78
N SER A 19 1.29 3.82 -7.64
CA SER A 19 -0.14 3.98 -7.95
C SER A 19 -0.47 3.72 -9.42
N THR A 20 0.50 3.89 -10.33
CA THR A 20 0.31 3.65 -11.76
C THR A 20 0.92 2.33 -12.23
N ASN A 21 1.35 1.45 -11.32
CA ASN A 21 2.16 0.25 -11.62
C ASN A 21 3.38 0.55 -12.51
N GLY A 22 3.92 1.77 -12.39
CA GLY A 22 5.06 2.27 -13.14
C GLY A 22 6.36 2.29 -12.33
N ARG A 23 7.42 2.79 -12.98
CA ARG A 23 8.76 2.92 -12.40
C ARG A 23 9.05 4.38 -12.02
N PHE A 24 9.95 4.57 -11.05
CA PHE A 24 10.53 5.86 -10.71
C PHE A 24 12.05 5.84 -10.91
N VAL A 25 12.62 6.99 -11.26
CA VAL A 25 14.07 7.23 -11.30
C VAL A 25 14.41 8.52 -10.57
N PHE A 26 15.43 8.45 -9.72
CA PHE A 26 16.02 9.61 -9.04
C PHE A 26 17.27 10.03 -9.78
N VAL A 27 17.27 11.22 -10.35
CA VAL A 27 18.41 11.80 -11.07
C VAL A 27 19.22 12.65 -10.08
N PRO A 28 20.48 12.28 -9.76
CA PRO A 28 21.31 13.03 -8.84
C PRO A 28 21.60 14.46 -9.34
N PRO A 29 21.85 15.43 -8.44
CA PRO A 29 22.32 16.75 -8.85
C PRO A 29 23.67 16.64 -9.60
N ASN A 30 23.89 17.51 -10.58
CA ASN A 30 25.10 17.53 -11.42
C ASN A 30 25.32 16.26 -12.26
N SER A 31 24.25 15.52 -12.57
CA SER A 31 24.30 14.39 -13.50
C SER A 31 23.69 14.73 -14.85
N ASN A 32 24.09 14.01 -15.89
CA ASN A 32 23.54 14.17 -17.23
C ASN A 32 22.12 13.57 -17.29
N VAL A 33 21.12 14.44 -17.20
CA VAL A 33 19.70 14.06 -17.20
C VAL A 33 19.35 13.22 -18.45
N ASP A 34 19.94 13.56 -19.59
CA ASP A 34 19.69 12.93 -20.89
C ASP A 34 19.95 11.41 -20.86
N ILE A 35 20.96 10.97 -20.09
CA ILE A 35 21.27 9.54 -19.95
C ILE A 35 20.12 8.81 -19.26
N TYR A 36 19.65 9.33 -18.13
CA TYR A 36 18.56 8.72 -17.37
C TYR A 36 17.23 8.74 -18.12
N VAL A 37 16.98 9.81 -18.87
CA VAL A 37 15.79 9.91 -19.73
C VAL A 37 15.89 8.91 -20.88
N GLY A 38 17.05 8.82 -21.53
CA GLY A 38 17.31 7.86 -22.60
C GLY A 38 17.13 6.41 -22.15
N GLU A 39 17.68 6.04 -20.99
CA GLU A 39 17.53 4.70 -20.42
C GLU A 39 16.06 4.37 -20.07
N GLN A 40 15.34 5.32 -19.48
CA GLN A 40 13.92 5.12 -19.18
C GLN A 40 13.07 5.01 -20.44
N LEU A 41 13.36 5.80 -21.47
CA LEU A 41 12.69 5.70 -22.76
C LEU A 41 12.99 4.36 -23.44
N GLN A 42 14.27 3.96 -23.47
CA GLN A 42 14.68 2.67 -24.02
C GLN A 42 13.94 1.50 -23.36
N ARG A 43 13.76 1.57 -22.03
CA ARG A 43 12.98 0.60 -21.27
C ARG A 43 11.48 0.67 -21.59
N ALA A 44 10.91 1.87 -21.68
CA ALA A 44 9.49 2.06 -22.02
C ALA A 44 9.14 1.53 -23.42
N LEU A 45 10.11 1.51 -24.34
CA LEU A 45 9.98 0.94 -25.68
C LEU A 45 10.21 -0.58 -25.74
N GLN A 46 10.67 -1.21 -24.67
CA GLN A 46 10.81 -2.66 -24.64
C GLN A 46 9.43 -3.33 -24.70
N PRO A 47 9.29 -4.48 -25.37
CA PRO A 47 8.07 -5.26 -25.29
C PRO A 47 7.80 -5.63 -23.82
N CYS A 48 6.54 -5.53 -23.43
CA CYS A 48 6.08 -5.90 -22.10
C CYS A 48 4.83 -6.76 -22.16
N ILE A 49 4.71 -7.64 -21.16
CA ILE A 49 3.49 -8.39 -20.91
C ILE A 49 2.73 -7.64 -19.81
N THR A 50 1.49 -7.26 -20.12
CA THR A 50 0.59 -6.57 -19.20
C THR A 50 -0.53 -7.50 -18.73
N ASN A 51 -1.24 -7.11 -17.67
CA ASN A 51 -2.41 -7.81 -17.14
C ASN A 51 -2.15 -9.29 -16.80
N ILE A 52 -1.01 -9.55 -16.18
CA ILE A 52 -0.62 -10.89 -15.77
C ILE A 52 -1.39 -11.28 -14.51
N HIS A 53 -1.93 -12.48 -14.49
CA HIS A 53 -2.57 -13.06 -13.32
C HIS A 53 -1.85 -14.34 -12.92
N VAL A 54 -1.65 -14.54 -11.63
CA VAL A 54 -1.04 -15.76 -11.08
C VAL A 54 -2.16 -16.55 -10.41
N ASN A 55 -2.44 -17.73 -10.95
CA ASN A 55 -3.40 -18.65 -10.39
C ASN A 55 -2.67 -19.73 -9.56
N TRP A 56 -3.03 -19.82 -8.28
CA TRP A 56 -2.43 -20.73 -7.31
C TRP A 56 -3.33 -21.97 -7.15
N ASN A 57 -3.00 -23.07 -7.82
CA ASN A 57 -3.73 -24.33 -7.69
C ASN A 57 -3.07 -25.18 -6.60
N LEU A 58 -3.21 -24.74 -5.35
CA LEU A 58 -2.57 -25.34 -4.18
C LEU A 58 -3.57 -26.07 -3.25
N GLY A 59 -4.87 -26.05 -3.56
CA GLY A 59 -5.91 -26.68 -2.73
C GLY A 59 -6.18 -25.98 -1.39
N VAL A 60 -5.52 -24.85 -1.13
CA VAL A 60 -5.63 -24.05 0.09
C VAL A 60 -5.90 -22.60 -0.26
N ASP A 61 -6.48 -21.84 0.67
CA ASP A 61 -6.56 -20.39 0.53
C ASP A 61 -5.17 -19.76 0.68
N VAL A 62 -4.87 -18.82 -0.19
CA VAL A 62 -3.55 -18.20 -0.33
C VAL A 62 -3.69 -16.70 -0.44
N GLN A 63 -2.98 -16.00 0.42
CA GLN A 63 -2.79 -14.57 0.33
C GLN A 63 -1.57 -14.28 -0.56
N THR A 64 -1.81 -13.62 -1.69
CA THR A 64 -0.75 -13.27 -2.65
C THR A 64 -0.26 -11.84 -2.46
N ALA A 65 1.03 -11.62 -2.67
CA ALA A 65 1.66 -10.31 -2.74
C ALA A 65 2.68 -10.28 -3.91
N PRO A 66 2.54 -9.37 -4.89
CA PRO A 66 1.50 -8.34 -5.01
C PRO A 66 0.13 -8.90 -5.44
N LYS A 67 -0.96 -8.21 -5.08
CA LYS A 67 -2.35 -8.51 -5.51
C LYS A 67 -2.57 -8.25 -6.98
N GLN A 68 -2.03 -7.14 -7.48
CA GLN A 68 -2.01 -6.83 -8.90
C GLN A 68 -0.57 -6.90 -9.39
N SER A 69 -0.31 -7.75 -10.39
CA SER A 69 1.02 -7.86 -10.95
C SER A 69 1.36 -6.59 -11.77
N PRO A 70 2.58 -6.05 -11.64
CA PRO A 70 3.05 -5.00 -12.53
C PRO A 70 3.34 -5.56 -13.94
N PRO A 71 3.34 -4.71 -14.98
CA PRO A 71 3.84 -5.10 -16.29
C PRO A 71 5.26 -5.65 -16.24
N VAL A 72 5.51 -6.74 -16.97
CA VAL A 72 6.82 -7.39 -17.02
C VAL A 72 7.47 -7.07 -18.37
N TYR A 73 8.56 -6.31 -18.31
CA TYR A 73 9.34 -5.94 -19.49
C TYR A 73 10.38 -7.02 -19.83
N LEU A 74 10.89 -6.99 -21.06
CA LEU A 74 12.01 -7.82 -21.48
C LEU A 74 13.19 -7.69 -20.51
N ASN A 75 13.77 -8.83 -20.10
CA ASN A 75 14.86 -8.93 -19.11
C ASN A 75 14.50 -8.43 -17.69
N ASP A 76 13.21 -8.30 -17.37
CA ASP A 76 12.75 -8.04 -16.00
C ASP A 76 12.32 -9.32 -15.28
N ARG A 77 12.23 -9.26 -13.96
CA ARG A 77 11.81 -10.39 -13.11
C ARG A 77 10.58 -10.03 -12.29
N LEU A 78 9.52 -10.81 -12.46
CA LEU A 78 8.37 -10.79 -11.56
C LEU A 78 8.60 -11.75 -10.39
N ILE A 79 8.43 -11.25 -9.17
CA ILE A 79 8.47 -12.05 -7.95
C ILE A 79 7.12 -11.90 -7.26
N VAL A 80 6.43 -13.02 -7.06
CA VAL A 80 5.15 -13.09 -6.36
C VAL A 80 5.29 -14.05 -5.21
N TYR A 81 4.82 -13.64 -4.05
CA TYR A 81 4.80 -14.46 -2.84
C TYR A 81 3.39 -14.91 -2.54
N ALA A 82 3.26 -16.16 -2.12
CA ALA A 82 2.04 -16.78 -1.64
C ALA A 82 2.22 -17.14 -0.17
N LEU A 83 1.32 -16.66 0.69
CA LEU A 83 1.26 -17.03 2.09
C LEU A 83 0.00 -17.84 2.35
N THR A 84 0.14 -18.99 3.01
CA THR A 84 -0.98 -19.80 3.46
C THR A 84 -0.96 -19.90 4.98
N ASN A 85 -2.14 -19.88 5.58
CA ASN A 85 -2.31 -20.09 7.03
C ASN A 85 -2.39 -21.57 7.38
N ASP A 86 -2.59 -22.42 6.37
CA ASP A 86 -2.76 -23.85 6.57
C ASP A 86 -1.40 -24.56 6.54
N LYS A 87 -0.89 -24.89 7.72
CA LYS A 87 0.34 -25.69 7.88
C LYS A 87 0.08 -27.20 7.76
N THR A 88 -1.19 -27.59 7.67
CA THR A 88 -1.64 -28.97 7.89
C THR A 88 -1.68 -29.80 6.61
N ILE A 89 -1.75 -29.14 5.46
CA ILE A 89 -1.82 -29.80 4.16
C ILE A 89 -0.41 -29.90 3.59
N PRO A 90 0.20 -31.10 3.53
CA PRO A 90 1.45 -31.28 2.83
C PRO A 90 1.21 -30.93 1.36
N PHE A 91 2.05 -30.05 0.81
CA PHE A 91 2.03 -29.72 -0.61
C PHE A 91 2.24 -31.00 -1.42
N ASP A 92 1.18 -31.43 -2.11
CA ASP A 92 1.22 -32.59 -2.99
C ASP A 92 1.92 -32.24 -4.31
N HIS A 93 2.47 -33.26 -4.97
CA HIS A 93 3.10 -33.19 -6.30
C HIS A 93 2.15 -32.71 -7.41
N ASN A 94 0.84 -32.64 -7.12
CA ASN A 94 -0.16 -32.09 -8.02
C ASN A 94 -0.36 -30.57 -7.88
N SER A 95 0.38 -29.91 -6.98
CA SER A 95 0.36 -28.47 -6.80
C SER A 95 1.04 -27.76 -7.96
N PHE A 96 0.33 -26.85 -8.63
CA PHE A 96 0.90 -26.06 -9.74
C PHE A 96 0.48 -24.59 -9.69
N VAL A 97 1.34 -23.75 -10.25
CA VAL A 97 1.13 -22.31 -10.42
C VAL A 97 1.00 -22.04 -11.90
N GLU A 98 -0.08 -21.38 -12.28
CA GLU A 98 -0.32 -21.00 -13.67
C GLU A 98 -0.23 -19.48 -13.83
N LEU A 99 0.49 -19.06 -14.87
CA LEU A 99 0.58 -17.67 -15.28
C LEU A 99 -0.39 -17.43 -16.43
N GLN A 100 -1.34 -16.53 -16.26
CA GLN A 100 -2.37 -16.22 -17.26
C GLN A 100 -2.33 -14.74 -17.64
N ILE A 101 -2.88 -14.39 -18.80
CA ILE A 101 -3.10 -12.99 -19.22
C ILE A 101 -4.59 -12.72 -19.40
N GLU A 102 -5.07 -11.64 -18.81
CA GLU A 102 -6.41 -11.08 -19.04
C GLU A 102 -6.46 -10.22 -20.32
N PRO A 103 -7.60 -10.18 -21.05
CA PRO A 103 -8.92 -10.75 -20.71
C PRO A 103 -9.14 -12.20 -21.19
N ASN A 104 -8.28 -12.72 -22.05
CA ASN A 104 -8.52 -14.01 -22.72
C ASN A 104 -8.14 -15.23 -21.86
N HIS A 105 -7.74 -15.03 -20.61
CA HIS A 105 -7.24 -16.06 -19.68
C HIS A 105 -6.20 -16.98 -20.34
N ARG A 106 -5.39 -16.42 -21.23
CA ARG A 106 -4.43 -17.21 -22.01
C ARG A 106 -3.30 -17.64 -21.09
N SER A 107 -3.12 -18.95 -20.93
CA SER A 107 -2.00 -19.52 -20.19
C SER A 107 -0.67 -19.21 -20.89
N LEU A 108 0.23 -18.56 -20.18
CA LEU A 108 1.61 -18.31 -20.59
C LEU A 108 2.55 -19.45 -20.19
N GLY A 109 2.21 -20.18 -19.14
CA GLY A 109 3.02 -21.26 -18.63
C GLY A 109 2.53 -21.77 -17.27
N VAL A 110 2.94 -23.01 -16.98
CA VAL A 110 2.63 -23.70 -15.74
C VAL A 110 3.93 -24.13 -15.08
N ALA A 111 4.07 -23.81 -13.80
CA ALA A 111 5.17 -24.27 -12.97
C ALA A 111 4.64 -25.25 -11.93
N LYS A 112 5.17 -26.48 -11.93
CA LYS A 112 4.86 -27.49 -10.92
C LYS A 112 5.82 -27.36 -9.74
N VAL A 113 5.29 -27.59 -8.53
CA VAL A 113 6.12 -27.62 -7.31
C VAL A 113 6.82 -28.97 -7.24
N ASN A 114 8.00 -29.06 -7.83
CA ASN A 114 8.73 -30.32 -7.94
C ASN A 114 9.48 -30.70 -6.65
N GLN A 115 9.95 -29.70 -5.90
CA GLN A 115 10.71 -29.89 -4.66
C GLN A 115 10.41 -28.73 -3.71
N ILE A 116 10.09 -29.06 -2.47
CA ILE A 116 10.07 -28.10 -1.38
C ILE A 116 11.38 -28.31 -0.65
N PRO A 117 12.37 -27.42 -0.82
CA PRO A 117 13.58 -27.53 -0.02
C PRO A 117 13.14 -27.50 1.45
N SER A 118 13.72 -28.36 2.28
CA SER A 118 13.59 -28.21 3.73
C SER A 118 14.10 -26.80 4.05
N VAL A 119 13.18 -25.86 4.27
CA VAL A 119 13.50 -24.44 4.39
C VAL A 119 14.26 -24.30 5.71
N THR A 120 15.59 -24.35 5.61
CA THR A 120 16.53 -24.33 6.72
C THR A 120 16.32 -23.10 7.59
N ASP A 121 16.08 -23.34 8.88
CA ASP A 121 16.35 -22.62 10.14
C ASP A 121 16.09 -21.10 10.28
N ASN A 122 15.94 -20.31 9.22
CA ASN A 122 15.90 -18.84 9.32
C ASN A 122 14.68 -18.20 8.63
N GLU A 123 13.70 -18.99 8.18
CA GLU A 123 12.38 -18.53 7.70
C GLU A 123 12.46 -17.36 6.68
N THR A 124 13.51 -17.30 5.86
CA THR A 124 13.84 -16.11 5.06
C THR A 124 12.78 -15.81 4.01
N ILE A 125 12.28 -16.85 3.34
CA ILE A 125 11.19 -16.75 2.35
C ILE A 125 9.91 -16.24 3.03
N ALA A 126 9.58 -16.77 4.22
CA ALA A 126 8.43 -16.30 4.99
C ALA A 126 8.58 -14.82 5.38
N ARG A 127 9.77 -14.40 5.81
CA ARG A 127 10.06 -12.99 6.13
C ARG A 127 9.96 -12.08 4.90
N LEU A 128 10.46 -12.52 3.74
CA LEU A 128 10.34 -11.76 2.49
C LEU A 128 8.87 -11.65 2.03
N ALA A 129 8.12 -12.74 2.11
CA ALA A 129 6.70 -12.78 1.80
C ALA A 129 5.90 -11.87 2.74
N ALA A 130 6.14 -11.96 4.05
CA ALA A 130 5.51 -11.09 5.05
C ALA A 130 5.88 -9.62 4.82
N LYS A 131 7.14 -9.31 4.53
CA LYS A 131 7.57 -7.94 4.20
C LYS A 131 6.87 -7.42 2.95
N ALA A 132 6.75 -8.22 1.90
CA ALA A 132 6.05 -7.83 0.68
C ALA A 132 4.57 -7.52 0.97
N LEU A 133 3.90 -8.39 1.73
CA LEU A 133 2.51 -8.22 2.13
C LEU A 133 2.32 -6.98 3.02
N ILE A 134 3.19 -6.75 4.01
CA ILE A 134 3.12 -5.55 4.87
C ILE A 134 3.30 -4.29 4.05
N LEU A 135 4.30 -4.25 3.15
CA LEU A 135 4.52 -3.09 2.27
C LEU A 135 3.30 -2.85 1.38
N GLU A 136 2.67 -3.91 0.88
CA GLU A 136 1.45 -3.79 0.10
C GLU A 136 0.29 -3.26 0.94
N LEU A 137 0.08 -3.75 2.17
CA LEU A 137 -0.97 -3.26 3.07
C LEU A 137 -0.76 -1.80 3.49
N GLN A 138 0.48 -1.40 3.74
CA GLN A 138 0.83 -0.01 4.07
C GLN A 138 0.57 0.95 2.90
N HIS A 139 0.72 0.46 1.68
CA HIS A 139 0.53 1.23 0.46
C HIS A 139 -0.82 0.97 -0.22
N ALA A 140 -1.62 0.04 0.32
CA ALA A 140 -2.97 -0.21 -0.14
C ALA A 140 -3.70 1.12 -0.06
N LYS A 141 -4.29 1.52 -1.19
CA LYS A 141 -5.04 2.74 -1.34
C LYS A 141 -6.00 2.81 -0.15
N LEU A 142 -5.75 3.72 0.81
CA LEU A 142 -6.76 4.06 1.81
C LEU A 142 -8.02 4.31 0.99
N PRO A 143 -9.14 3.59 1.24
CA PRO A 143 -10.36 3.88 0.53
C PRO A 143 -10.59 5.38 0.68
N SER A 144 -10.76 6.06 -0.44
CA SER A 144 -11.21 7.46 -0.47
C SER A 144 -12.30 7.59 0.59
N SER A 145 -12.09 8.50 1.53
CA SER A 145 -12.92 8.75 2.72
C SER A 145 -14.42 8.57 2.48
N THR A 146 -14.93 7.35 2.66
CA THR A 146 -16.35 7.05 2.91
C THR A 146 -16.55 6.01 4.00
N ALA A 147 -15.47 5.41 4.54
CA ALA A 147 -15.54 4.64 5.77
C ALA A 147 -15.11 5.52 6.95
N LYS A 148 -16.05 5.88 7.84
CA LYS A 148 -15.76 6.42 9.17
C LYS A 148 -14.81 5.45 9.89
N LYS A 149 -13.51 5.73 9.86
CA LYS A 149 -12.57 5.14 10.83
C LYS A 149 -12.60 6.02 12.08
N GLU A 150 -12.90 5.38 13.21
CA GLU A 150 -12.80 5.99 14.53
C GLU A 150 -11.41 6.61 14.69
N LYS A 151 -11.41 7.89 15.07
CA LYS A 151 -10.20 8.69 15.21
C LYS A 151 -9.40 8.22 16.42
N THR A 152 -8.48 7.28 16.22
CA THR A 152 -7.41 7.02 17.19
C THR A 152 -6.14 7.71 16.74
N GLY A 153 -5.82 8.81 17.43
CA GLY A 153 -4.46 9.29 17.61
C GLY A 153 -3.79 10.00 16.43
N SER A 154 -4.04 11.29 16.29
CA SER A 154 -2.97 12.22 15.90
C SER A 154 -3.18 13.57 16.58
N THR A 155 -2.07 14.13 17.05
CA THR A 155 -1.90 15.32 17.92
C THR A 155 -2.43 16.64 17.34
N GLN A 156 -3.19 16.61 16.23
CA GLN A 156 -3.74 17.80 15.57
C GLN A 156 -4.95 18.41 16.29
N ALA A 157 -5.61 17.66 17.19
CA ALA A 157 -6.73 18.20 17.97
C ALA A 157 -6.34 19.29 18.98
N ARG A 158 -5.05 19.43 19.32
CA ARG A 158 -4.60 20.38 20.35
C ARG A 158 -4.66 21.85 19.90
N PHE A 159 -4.63 22.13 18.60
CA PHE A 159 -4.59 23.51 18.10
C PHE A 159 -5.97 24.09 17.73
N GLN A 160 -7.03 23.27 17.68
CA GLN A 160 -8.39 23.76 17.39
C GLN A 160 -9.08 24.41 18.59
N ASN A 161 -8.66 24.11 19.82
CA ASN A 161 -9.29 24.67 21.02
C ASN A 161 -8.71 26.01 21.49
N VAL A 162 -7.69 26.57 20.80
CA VAL A 162 -7.08 27.86 21.20
C VAL A 162 -7.65 29.04 20.41
N ILE A 163 -8.35 28.81 19.30
CA ILE A 163 -8.84 29.89 18.42
C ILE A 163 -10.29 30.31 18.78
N ALA A 164 -10.97 29.58 19.66
CA ALA A 164 -12.40 29.79 19.96
C ALA A 164 -12.67 30.44 21.33
N SER A 165 -11.78 31.31 21.82
CA SER A 165 -11.99 32.03 23.08
C SER A 165 -11.64 33.51 22.97
N ASP A 166 -12.08 34.19 21.90
CA ASP A 166 -12.06 35.65 21.79
C ASP A 166 -13.12 36.09 20.78
N GLU A 167 -14.40 35.97 21.15
CA GLU A 167 -15.52 36.71 20.52
C GLU A 167 -16.77 36.60 21.41
N GLU A 168 -16.65 37.04 22.67
CA GLU A 168 -17.81 37.25 23.55
C GLU A 168 -18.39 38.63 23.27
N LYS A 169 -19.41 38.69 22.41
CA LYS A 169 -20.15 39.92 22.10
C LYS A 169 -21.31 40.08 23.08
N MET A 170 -21.07 41.00 24.01
CA MET A 170 -21.99 41.80 24.83
C MET A 170 -23.44 41.92 24.29
N GLU A 171 -24.43 41.47 25.08
CA GLU A 171 -25.72 42.17 25.22
C GLU A 171 -26.39 41.81 26.57
N VAL A 172 -27.00 42.85 27.17
CA VAL A 172 -27.29 43.01 28.60
C VAL A 172 -28.75 42.68 28.90
N VAL A 173 -29.02 41.87 29.93
CA VAL A 173 -30.31 41.90 30.65
C VAL A 173 -30.04 41.85 32.16
N SER A 174 -30.52 42.90 32.82
CA SER A 174 -30.53 43.17 34.24
C SER A 174 -31.57 42.32 34.98
N ASP A 175 -31.15 41.59 36.01
CA ASP A 175 -32.07 41.12 37.06
C ASP A 175 -31.54 41.55 38.43
N GLU A 176 -32.07 42.70 38.86
CA GLU A 176 -32.15 43.08 40.27
C GLU A 176 -33.17 42.17 40.98
N GLN A 177 -32.79 41.73 42.18
CA GLN A 177 -33.70 41.36 43.28
C GLN A 177 -34.61 40.14 43.07
N THR A 178 -34.21 38.96 43.59
CA THR A 178 -35.02 38.26 44.61
C THR A 178 -34.19 37.20 45.35
N ALA A 179 -33.26 37.64 46.19
CA ALA A 179 -32.75 36.84 47.29
C ALA A 179 -33.61 37.08 48.54
N GLN A 180 -34.88 36.66 48.54
CA GLN A 180 -35.67 36.55 49.76
C GLN A 180 -36.71 35.44 49.62
N GLN A 181 -36.91 34.75 50.74
CA GLN A 181 -37.95 33.75 51.02
C GLN A 181 -37.64 32.31 50.61
N ARG A 182 -36.92 31.63 51.51
CA ARG A 182 -37.40 30.39 52.14
C ARG A 182 -36.48 30.01 53.31
N ILE A 183 -36.85 30.51 54.49
CA ILE A 183 -36.55 29.85 55.77
C ILE A 183 -37.92 29.48 56.37
N ILE A 184 -37.98 28.34 57.06
CA ILE A 184 -39.03 27.80 57.97
C ILE A 184 -40.27 27.28 57.20
N GLU A 185 -40.80 26.06 57.39
CA GLU A 185 -41.07 25.32 58.64
C GLU A 185 -41.01 23.79 58.51
N LEU A 186 -40.55 23.19 59.64
CA LEU A 186 -40.92 21.92 60.29
C LEU A 186 -41.26 20.68 59.44
#